data_AF-A0A4Y2DSX9-F1
#
_entry.id   AF-A0A4Y2DSX9-F1
#
_cell.length_a   1.000
_cell.length_b   1.000
_cell.length_c   1.000
_cell.angle_alpha   90.00
_cell.angle_beta   90.00
_cell.angle_gamma   90.00
#
_symmetry.space_group_name_H-M   'P 1'
#
loop_
_entity.id
_entity.type
_entity.pdbx_description
1 polymer ?
#
loop_
_entity_poly.entity_id
_entity_poly.type
_entity_poly.pdbx_seq_one_letter_code
_entity_poly.pdbx_strand_id
1 'polypeptide(L)'
;MFFSGSTHRWRILLTNVEVTVKKLSGTRYSAHYEAVKPVFKCFKKNVDAVEELCDASETIETRGAAQTLLPVMFDFSFSCFLCLCNNVFKEVNHVQKYLQILGISFDKSVSKMRSLKVFLKDKRNYLVEQALQFVKDTCEEMGIPVVKRTVRRKKIMPGERRLQTSR
;
A
#
# COMPACT_ATOMS: atom_id res chain seq x y z
N MET A 1 -7.39 6.70 -11.83
CA MET A 1 -6.88 5.39 -12.31
C MET A 1 -5.83 5.70 -13.35
N PHE A 2 -4.53 5.60 -13.03
CA PHE A 2 -3.46 6.06 -13.93
C PHE A 2 -3.28 5.09 -15.11
N PHE A 3 -2.81 3.87 -14.86
CA PHE A 3 -2.52 2.89 -15.91
C PHE A 3 -3.75 2.48 -16.75
N SER A 4 -4.86 2.11 -16.12
CA SER A 4 -6.06 1.65 -16.85
C SER A 4 -6.83 2.76 -17.56
N GLY A 5 -6.40 4.02 -17.42
CA GLY A 5 -6.98 5.15 -18.16
C GLY A 5 -6.40 5.29 -19.58
N SER A 6 -5.45 4.44 -19.99
CA SER A 6 -4.89 4.42 -21.35
C SER A 6 -4.43 3.02 -21.71
N THR A 7 -4.75 2.56 -22.91
CA THR A 7 -4.26 1.27 -23.43
C THR A 7 -2.74 1.25 -23.56
N HIS A 8 -2.14 2.42 -23.82
CA HIS A 8 -0.69 2.58 -23.89
C HIS A 8 -0.03 2.40 -22.51
N ARG A 9 -0.46 3.17 -21.51
CA ARG A 9 0.04 3.05 -20.13
C ARG A 9 -0.18 1.64 -19.56
N TRP A 10 -1.34 1.04 -19.85
CA TRP A 10 -1.63 -0.33 -19.44
C TRP A 10 -0.66 -1.35 -20.03
N ARG A 11 -0.25 -1.18 -21.30
CA ARG A 11 0.74 -2.07 -21.94
C ARG A 11 2.10 -1.95 -21.27
N ILE A 12 2.57 -0.74 -20.99
CA ILE A 12 3.83 -0.50 -20.27
C ILE A 12 3.82 -1.20 -18.92
N LEU A 13 2.72 -1.08 -18.17
CA LEU A 13 2.57 -1.79 -16.90
C LEU A 13 2.67 -3.32 -17.08
N LEU A 14 2.02 -3.89 -18.10
CA LEU A 14 2.04 -5.33 -18.35
C LEU A 14 3.41 -5.84 -18.82
N THR A 15 4.17 -5.05 -19.56
CA THR A 15 5.56 -5.38 -19.94
C THR A 15 6.44 -5.49 -18.71
N ASN A 16 6.20 -4.63 -17.72
CA ASN A 16 6.99 -4.58 -16.50
C ASN A 16 6.50 -5.59 -15.43
N VAL A 17 5.19 -5.83 -15.31
CA VAL A 17 4.57 -6.58 -14.21
C VAL A 17 3.94 -7.91 -14.67
N GLU A 18 4.47 -9.04 -14.20
CA GLU A 18 3.99 -10.40 -14.50
C GLU A 18 2.66 -10.79 -13.80
N VAL A 19 2.07 -9.90 -13.01
CA VAL A 19 0.89 -10.18 -12.19
C VAL A 19 -0.30 -9.35 -12.65
N THR A 20 -1.44 -9.99 -12.90
CA THR A 20 -2.68 -9.30 -13.24
C THR A 20 -3.15 -8.39 -12.09
N VAL A 21 -3.15 -7.08 -12.32
CA VAL A 21 -3.73 -6.11 -11.38
C VAL A 21 -5.25 -6.13 -11.51
N LYS A 22 -5.95 -6.50 -10.44
CA LYS A 22 -7.41 -6.43 -10.40
C LYS A 22 -7.88 -5.04 -9.98
N LYS A 23 -8.95 -4.55 -10.61
CA LYS A 23 -9.63 -3.34 -10.17
C LYS A 23 -10.15 -3.53 -8.74
N LEU A 24 -9.93 -2.53 -7.89
CA LEU A 24 -10.52 -2.49 -6.55
C LEU A 24 -12.05 -2.46 -6.68
N SER A 25 -12.72 -3.45 -6.09
CA SER A 25 -14.18 -3.45 -5.95
C SER A 25 -14.56 -3.02 -4.55
N GLY A 26 -15.40 -1.98 -4.43
CA GLY A 26 -15.87 -1.50 -3.13
C GLY A 26 -16.86 -2.44 -2.43
N THR A 27 -17.40 -3.45 -3.12
CA THR A 27 -18.44 -4.34 -2.58
C THR A 27 -17.89 -5.61 -1.92
N ARG A 28 -16.59 -5.90 -2.05
CA ARG A 28 -15.99 -7.14 -1.53
C ARG A 28 -14.62 -6.87 -0.94
N TYR A 29 -14.48 -7.09 0.37
CA TYR A 29 -13.21 -6.92 1.09
C TYR A 29 -12.07 -7.78 0.50
N SER A 30 -12.39 -8.96 -0.07
CA SER A 30 -11.41 -9.79 -0.79
C SER A 30 -10.76 -9.10 -2.00
N ALA A 31 -11.42 -8.13 -2.62
CA ALA A 31 -10.86 -7.38 -3.75
C ALA A 31 -9.71 -6.45 -3.31
N HIS A 32 -9.63 -6.07 -2.03
CA HIS A 32 -8.58 -5.21 -1.51
C HIS A 32 -7.22 -5.92 -1.54
N TYR A 33 -7.16 -7.16 -1.06
CA TYR A 33 -5.91 -7.93 -1.14
C TYR A 33 -5.47 -8.18 -2.58
N GLU A 34 -6.41 -8.53 -3.47
CA GLU A 34 -6.09 -8.79 -4.88
C GLU A 34 -5.64 -7.52 -5.63
N ALA A 35 -6.02 -6.33 -5.17
CA ALA A 35 -5.53 -5.05 -5.71
C ALA A 35 -4.17 -4.63 -5.12
N VAL A 36 -3.96 -4.83 -3.82
CA VAL A 36 -2.72 -4.42 -3.12
C VAL A 36 -1.55 -5.37 -3.39
N LYS A 37 -1.82 -6.68 -3.43
CA LYS A 37 -0.82 -7.74 -3.64
C LYS A 37 0.09 -7.51 -4.85
N PRO A 38 -0.40 -7.22 -6.07
CA PRO A 38 0.48 -7.03 -7.23
C PRO A 38 1.32 -5.76 -7.11
N VAL A 39 0.78 -4.68 -6.54
CA VAL A 39 1.52 -3.43 -6.30
C VAL A 39 2.65 -3.66 -5.32
N PHE A 40 2.41 -4.43 -4.25
CA PHE A 40 3.44 -4.79 -3.28
C PHE A 40 4.48 -5.76 -3.86
N LYS A 41 4.03 -6.86 -4.49
CA LYS A 41 4.94 -7.92 -5.01
C LYS A 41 5.85 -7.41 -6.12
N CYS A 42 5.35 -6.51 -6.96
CA CYS A 42 6.07 -6.00 -8.11
C CYS A 42 6.42 -4.52 -7.94
N PHE A 43 6.65 -4.07 -6.70
CA PHE A 43 6.82 -2.64 -6.40
C PHE A 43 7.86 -1.95 -7.29
N LYS A 44 9.07 -2.50 -7.41
CA LYS A 44 10.14 -1.97 -8.29
C LYS A 44 9.69 -1.86 -9.75
N LYS A 45 9.17 -2.96 -10.31
CA LYS A 45 8.62 -2.99 -11.67
C LYS A 45 7.50 -1.96 -11.89
N ASN A 46 6.70 -1.64 -10.86
CA ASN A 46 5.72 -0.56 -10.95
C ASN A 46 6.40 0.81 -10.95
N VAL A 47 7.47 1.00 -10.17
CA VAL A 47 8.28 2.23 -10.19
C VAL A 47 8.92 2.41 -11.58
N ASP A 48 9.58 1.38 -12.11
CA ASP A 48 10.22 1.40 -13.43
C ASP A 48 9.21 1.78 -14.53
N ALA A 49 8.00 1.20 -14.49
CA ALA A 49 6.93 1.54 -15.41
C ALA A 49 6.44 3.00 -15.29
N VAL A 50 6.49 3.60 -14.09
CA VAL A 50 6.16 5.02 -13.90
C VAL A 50 7.31 5.91 -14.35
N GLU A 51 8.56 5.51 -14.13
CA GLU A 51 9.76 6.21 -14.63
C GLU A 51 9.79 6.24 -16.15
N GLU A 52 9.50 5.12 -16.82
CA GLU A 52 9.36 5.05 -18.29
C GLU A 52 8.33 6.06 -18.80
N LEU A 53 7.21 6.21 -18.08
CA LEU A 53 6.15 7.18 -18.41
C LEU A 53 6.50 8.64 -18.09
N CYS A 54 7.68 8.90 -17.51
CA CYS A 54 8.21 10.26 -17.34
C CYS A 54 9.00 10.77 -18.56
N ASP A 55 9.21 9.91 -19.57
CA ASP A 55 10.02 10.23 -20.74
C ASP A 55 9.46 11.40 -21.59
N ALA A 56 10.34 12.05 -22.34
CA ALA A 56 9.99 13.17 -23.20
C ALA A 56 9.06 12.77 -24.37
N SER A 57 9.09 11.50 -24.79
CA SER A 57 8.24 10.92 -25.84
C SER A 57 6.76 10.78 -25.44
N GLU A 58 6.45 10.82 -24.15
CA GLU A 58 5.08 10.76 -23.65
C GLU A 58 4.30 12.08 -23.82
N THR A 59 2.97 11.97 -23.79
CA THR A 59 2.10 13.15 -23.80
C THR A 59 2.34 14.00 -22.54
N ILE A 60 2.15 15.32 -22.66
CA ILE A 60 2.32 16.25 -21.52
C ILE A 60 1.49 15.82 -20.31
N GLU A 61 0.26 15.35 -20.55
CA GLU A 61 -0.64 14.87 -19.50
C GLU A 61 -0.13 13.59 -18.83
N THR A 62 0.30 12.59 -19.61
CA THR A 62 0.83 11.33 -19.08
C THR A 62 2.11 11.58 -18.27
N ARG A 63 3.05 12.33 -18.84
CA ARG A 63 4.30 12.70 -18.20
C ARG A 63 4.07 13.48 -16.91
N GLY A 64 3.23 14.52 -16.94
CA GLY A 64 2.93 15.31 -15.73
C GLY A 64 2.29 14.47 -14.62
N ALA A 65 1.38 13.55 -14.98
CA ALA A 65 0.78 12.63 -14.03
C ALA A 65 1.80 11.60 -13.48
N ALA A 66 2.69 11.07 -14.31
CA ALA A 66 3.76 10.16 -13.91
C ALA A 66 4.74 10.84 -12.94
N GLN A 67 5.20 12.04 -13.29
CA GLN A 67 6.10 12.86 -12.46
C GLN A 67 5.49 13.25 -11.11
N THR A 68 4.16 13.35 -11.02
CA THR A 68 3.46 13.58 -9.74
C THR A 68 3.32 12.28 -8.93
N LEU A 69 3.18 11.15 -9.60
CA LEU A 69 3.00 9.84 -8.97
C LEU A 69 4.32 9.27 -8.42
N LEU A 70 5.42 9.43 -9.14
CA LEU A 70 6.72 8.85 -8.81
C LEU A 70 7.22 9.22 -7.40
N PRO A 71 7.18 10.49 -6.95
CA PRO A 71 7.57 10.86 -5.59
C PRO A 71 6.68 10.27 -4.51
N VAL A 72 5.40 9.99 -4.83
CA VAL A 72 4.47 9.34 -3.88
C VAL A 72 4.86 7.88 -3.70
N MET A 73 5.31 7.21 -4.76
CA MET A 73 5.79 5.83 -4.66
C MET A 73 7.06 5.74 -3.79
N PHE A 74 7.96 6.71 -3.91
CA PHE A 74 9.15 6.79 -3.06
C PHE A 74 8.93 7.37 -1.67
N ASP A 75 7.71 7.78 -1.33
CA ASP A 75 7.41 8.26 0.00
C ASP A 75 7.50 7.13 1.03
N PHE A 76 8.33 7.32 2.05
CA PHE A 76 8.50 6.37 3.16
C PHE A 76 7.16 5.94 3.75
N SER A 77 6.24 6.89 3.93
CA SER A 77 4.93 6.61 4.53
C SER A 77 4.06 5.75 3.62
N PHE A 78 4.10 6.00 2.31
CA PHE A 78 3.39 5.19 1.32
C PHE A 78 3.91 3.75 1.32
N SER A 79 5.22 3.54 1.24
CA SER A 79 5.82 2.21 1.19
C SER A 79 5.59 1.41 2.47
N CYS A 80 5.69 2.05 3.65
CA CYS A 80 5.33 1.41 4.92
C CYS A 80 3.84 1.03 4.93
N PHE A 81 2.96 1.92 4.49
CA PHE A 81 1.52 1.67 4.46
C PHE A 81 1.16 0.55 3.48
N LEU A 82 1.82 0.50 2.32
CA LEU A 82 1.65 -0.54 1.32
C LEU A 82 2.01 -1.92 1.90
N CYS A 83 3.16 -2.04 2.57
CA CYS A 83 3.58 -3.27 3.23
C CYS A 83 2.61 -3.70 4.33
N LEU A 84 2.22 -2.75 5.20
CA LEU A 84 1.25 -3.01 6.27
C LEU A 84 -0.09 -3.49 5.72
N CYS A 85 -0.62 -2.80 4.71
CA CYS A 85 -1.85 -3.16 4.03
C CYS A 85 -1.76 -4.56 3.41
N ASN A 86 -0.66 -4.87 2.70
CA ASN A 86 -0.49 -6.18 2.10
C ASN A 86 -0.56 -7.30 3.14
N ASN A 87 0.15 -7.15 4.27
CA ASN A 87 0.19 -8.17 5.32
C ASN A 87 -1.15 -8.32 6.04
N VAL A 88 -1.82 -7.20 6.37
CA VAL A 88 -3.13 -7.23 7.02
C VAL A 88 -4.19 -7.80 6.09
N PHE A 89 -4.28 -7.31 4.85
CA PHE A 89 -5.26 -7.79 3.90
C PHE A 89 -5.03 -9.24 3.49
N LYS A 90 -3.78 -9.73 3.49
CA LYS A 90 -3.47 -11.15 3.28
C LYS A 90 -4.14 -12.03 4.33
N GLU A 91 -3.94 -11.73 5.62
CA GLU A 91 -4.52 -12.53 6.70
C GLU A 91 -6.05 -12.41 6.76
N VAL A 92 -6.60 -11.20 6.59
CA VAL A 92 -8.05 -11.02 6.55
C VAL A 92 -8.67 -11.78 5.39
N ASN A 93 -8.08 -11.71 4.18
CA ASN A 93 -8.58 -12.45 3.02
C ASN A 93 -8.47 -13.97 3.22
N HIS A 94 -7.41 -14.45 3.87
CA HIS A 94 -7.26 -15.86 4.20
C HIS A 94 -8.36 -16.35 5.16
N VAL A 95 -8.64 -15.60 6.23
CA VAL A 95 -9.71 -15.92 7.18
C VAL A 95 -11.08 -15.84 6.52
N GLN A 96 -11.33 -14.82 5.70
CA GLN A 96 -12.58 -14.68 4.96
C GLN A 96 -12.83 -15.88 4.05
N LYS A 97 -11.84 -16.30 3.27
CA LYS A 97 -11.95 -17.49 2.40
C LYS A 97 -12.20 -18.76 3.23
N TYR A 98 -11.55 -18.89 4.37
CA TYR A 98 -11.74 -20.03 5.28
C TYR A 98 -13.18 -20.11 5.81
N LEU A 99 -13.77 -18.98 6.20
CA LEU A 99 -15.14 -18.91 6.68
C LEU A 99 -16.20 -19.17 5.59
N GLN A 100 -15.81 -19.07 4.32
CA GLN A 100 -16.69 -19.34 3.17
C GLN A 100 -16.67 -20.82 2.74
N ILE A 101 -15.90 -21.68 3.41
CA ILE A 101 -15.87 -23.12 3.13
C ILE A 101 -17.19 -23.76 3.55
N LEU A 102 -17.82 -24.48 2.63
CA LEU A 102 -19.07 -25.20 2.91
C LEU A 102 -18.85 -26.28 3.98
N GLY A 103 -19.74 -26.38 4.96
CA GLY A 103 -19.66 -27.40 6.01
C GLY A 103 -18.63 -27.12 7.11
N ILE A 104 -18.08 -25.90 7.20
CA ILE A 104 -17.24 -25.50 8.32
C ILE A 104 -18.06 -25.50 9.63
N SER A 105 -17.52 -26.11 10.69
CA SER A 105 -18.17 -26.07 12.00
C SER A 105 -18.07 -24.69 12.65
N PHE A 106 -19.03 -24.38 13.52
CA PHE A 106 -19.03 -23.13 14.27
C PHE A 106 -17.76 -22.96 15.10
N ASP A 107 -17.30 -24.02 15.79
CA ASP A 107 -16.08 -23.97 16.60
C ASP A 107 -14.82 -23.64 15.79
N LYS A 108 -14.71 -24.21 14.58
CA LYS A 108 -13.60 -23.89 13.65
C LYS A 108 -13.65 -22.43 13.21
N SER A 109 -14.85 -21.91 12.94
CA SER A 109 -15.07 -20.52 12.56
C SER A 109 -14.68 -19.57 13.69
N VAL A 110 -15.11 -19.85 14.92
CA VAL A 110 -14.76 -19.08 16.12
C VAL A 110 -13.25 -19.11 16.37
N SER A 111 -12.63 -20.29 16.27
CA SER A 111 -11.18 -20.45 16.40
C SER A 111 -10.43 -19.58 15.38
N LYS A 112 -10.84 -19.62 14.10
CA LYS A 112 -10.21 -18.82 13.05
C LYS A 112 -10.34 -17.31 13.30
N MET A 113 -11.51 -16.86 13.76
CA MET A 113 -11.75 -15.46 14.12
C MET A 113 -10.91 -15.01 15.33
N ARG A 114 -10.74 -15.86 16.34
CA ARG A 114 -9.84 -15.58 17.47
C ARG A 114 -8.39 -15.45 17.01
N SER A 115 -7.93 -16.33 16.13
CA SER A 115 -6.58 -16.25 15.56
C SER A 115 -6.36 -14.95 14.78
N LEU A 116 -7.35 -14.48 14.01
CA LEU A 116 -7.29 -13.18 13.34
C LEU A 116 -7.18 -12.03 14.33
N LYS A 117 -7.98 -12.06 15.41
CA LYS A 117 -7.92 -11.06 16.49
C LYS A 117 -6.53 -11.01 17.13
N VAL A 118 -5.96 -12.17 17.45
CA VAL A 118 -4.59 -12.29 18.00
C VAL A 118 -3.57 -11.73 17.01
N PHE A 119 -3.66 -12.07 15.73
CA PHE A 119 -2.79 -11.52 14.70
C PHE A 119 -2.85 -9.98 14.66
N LEU A 120 -4.04 -9.39 14.61
CA LEU A 120 -4.20 -7.94 14.51
C LEU A 120 -3.76 -7.19 15.78
N LYS A 121 -3.93 -7.80 16.95
CA LYS A 121 -3.59 -7.18 18.23
C LYS A 121 -2.13 -7.40 18.61
N ASP A 122 -1.69 -8.65 18.61
CA ASP A 122 -0.44 -9.06 19.25
C ASP A 122 0.73 -9.02 18.26
N LYS A 123 0.47 -9.16 16.95
CA LYS A 123 1.51 -9.01 15.91
C LYS A 123 1.63 -7.57 15.39
N ARG A 124 0.92 -6.60 15.95
CA ARG A 124 0.96 -5.20 15.49
C ARG A 124 2.39 -4.65 15.39
N ASN A 125 3.21 -4.80 16.43
CA ASN A 125 4.58 -4.27 16.42
C ASN A 125 5.45 -5.00 15.40
N TYR A 126 5.31 -6.33 15.32
CA TYR A 126 6.00 -7.13 14.31
C TYR A 126 5.64 -6.73 12.87
N LEU A 127 4.37 -6.39 12.61
CA LEU A 127 3.94 -5.88 11.30
C LEU A 127 4.56 -4.52 10.98
N VAL A 128 4.70 -3.65 11.99
CA VAL A 128 5.38 -2.36 11.84
C VAL A 128 6.87 -2.56 11.59
N GLU A 129 7.53 -3.43 12.34
CA GLU A 129 8.94 -3.77 12.14
C GLU A 129 9.21 -4.32 10.73
N GLN A 130 8.36 -5.24 10.24
CA GLN A 130 8.45 -5.74 8.87
C GLN A 130 8.25 -4.62 7.84
N ALA A 131 7.31 -3.71 8.06
CA ALA A 131 7.10 -2.58 7.15
C ALA A 131 8.29 -1.61 7.14
N LEU A 132 8.91 -1.37 8.30
CA LEU A 132 10.12 -0.56 8.40
C LEU A 132 11.30 -1.23 7.69
N GLN A 133 11.46 -2.55 7.85
CA GLN A 133 12.52 -3.30 7.19
C GLN A 133 12.34 -3.31 5.67
N PHE A 134 11.13 -3.59 5.19
CA PHE A 134 10.79 -3.52 3.77
C PHE A 134 11.17 -2.18 3.14
N VAL A 135 10.88 -1.06 3.82
CA VAL A 135 11.23 0.26 3.30
C VAL A 135 12.73 0.52 3.32
N LYS A 136 13.45 0.07 4.35
CA LYS A 136 14.92 0.16 4.37
C LYS A 136 15.53 -0.60 3.19
N ASP A 137 15.14 -1.86 3.03
CA ASP A 137 15.63 -2.72 1.95
C ASP A 137 15.32 -2.08 0.58
N THR A 138 14.10 -1.59 0.39
CA THR A 138 13.69 -0.91 -0.85
C THR A 138 14.48 0.37 -1.10
N CYS A 139 14.73 1.19 -0.06
CA CYS A 139 15.51 2.42 -0.21
C CYS A 139 16.99 2.12 -0.52
N GLU A 140 17.57 1.12 0.12
CA GLU A 140 18.94 0.66 -0.15
C GLU A 140 19.08 0.15 -1.59
N GLU A 141 18.14 -0.67 -2.03
CA GLU A 141 18.14 -1.23 -3.40
C GLU A 141 17.93 -0.17 -4.49
N MET A 142 17.12 0.87 -4.21
CA MET A 142 16.83 1.93 -5.17
C MET A 142 17.80 3.12 -5.07
N GLY A 143 18.80 3.07 -4.18
CA GLY A 143 19.78 4.15 -4.00
C GLY A 143 19.19 5.46 -3.46
N ILE A 144 18.04 5.39 -2.78
CA ILE A 144 17.31 6.56 -2.29
C ILE A 144 17.71 6.84 -0.85
N PRO A 145 18.18 8.06 -0.50
CA PRO A 145 18.48 8.38 0.88
C PRO A 145 17.20 8.28 1.72
N VAL A 146 17.25 7.56 2.84
CA VAL A 146 16.12 7.40 3.77
C VAL A 146 15.79 8.74 4.40
N VAL A 147 14.97 9.55 3.73
CA VAL A 147 14.50 10.82 4.27
C VAL A 147 13.36 10.52 5.25
N LYS A 148 13.68 10.49 6.54
CA LYS A 148 12.65 10.60 7.58
C LYS A 148 11.94 11.94 7.35
N ARG A 149 10.67 11.91 6.95
CA ARG A 149 9.84 13.13 6.92
C ARG A 149 9.83 13.74 8.32
N THR A 150 10.53 14.85 8.49
CA THR A 150 10.43 15.67 9.70
C THR A 150 9.01 16.22 9.74
N VAL A 151 8.16 15.67 10.60
CA VAL A 151 6.83 16.22 10.85
C VAL A 151 7.04 17.64 11.37
N ARG A 152 6.82 18.64 10.50
CA ARG A 152 6.88 20.04 10.89
C ARG A 152 5.71 20.28 11.83
N ARG A 153 5.97 20.32 13.15
CA ARG A 153 4.95 20.70 14.14
C ARG A 153 4.35 22.04 13.68
N LYS A 154 3.02 22.11 13.60
CA LYS A 154 2.33 23.40 13.40
C LYS A 154 2.86 24.37 14.46
N LYS A 155 3.30 25.57 14.04
CA LYS A 155 3.57 26.66 14.97
C LYS A 155 2.23 27.03 15.60
N ILE A 156 2.06 26.69 16.88
CA ILE A 156 0.93 27.16 17.67
C ILE A 156 1.15 28.66 17.89
N MET A 157 0.18 29.47 17.46
CA MET A 157 0.24 30.92 17.65
C MET A 157 0.12 31.25 19.15
N PRO A 158 0.72 32.32 19.67
CA PRO A 158 0.66 32.67 21.10
C PRO A 158 -0.76 32.75 21.69
N GLY A 159 -1.78 32.96 20.85
CA GLY A 159 -3.20 33.01 21.24
C GLY A 159 -3.92 31.66 21.36
N GLU A 160 -3.41 30.58 20.76
CA GLU A 160 -4.12 29.28 20.72
C GLU A 160 -4.03 28.47 22.03
N ARG A 161 -3.13 28.84 22.95
CA ARG A 161 -3.02 28.19 24.28
C ARG A 161 -4.19 28.48 25.21
N ARG A 162 -5.01 29.50 24.94
CA ARG A 162 -6.12 29.91 25.83
C ARG A 162 -7.40 29.09 25.68
N LEU A 163 -7.51 28.25 24.65
CA LEU A 163 -8.73 27.47 24.38
C LEU A 163 -8.62 25.99 24.79
N GLN A 164 -7.46 25.52 25.25
CA GLN A 164 -7.26 24.12 25.63
C GLN A 164 -7.30 23.84 27.14
N THR A 165 -7.36 24.86 27.99
CA THR A 165 -7.45 24.72 29.46
C THR A 165 -8.87 24.83 30.03
N SER A 166 -9.90 24.87 29.17
CA SER A 166 -11.30 24.88 29.62
C SER A 166 -12.07 23.71 29.03
N ARG A 167 -11.80 22.51 29.56
CA ARG A 167 -12.74 21.36 29.61
C ARG A 167 -12.19 20.26 30.49
#